data_AF-A0A1M5Q7Y8-F1
#
_entry.id   AF-A0A1M5Q7Y8-F1
#
_cell.length_a   1.000
_cell.length_b   1.000
_cell.length_c   1.000
_cell.angle_alpha   90.00
_cell.angle_beta   90.00
_cell.angle_gamma   90.00
#
_symmetry.space_group_name_H-M   'P 1'
#
loop_
_entity.id
_entity.type
_entity.pdbx_description
1 polymer ?
#
loop_
_entity_poly.entity_id
_entity_poly.type
_entity_poly.pdbx_seq_one_letter_code
_entity_poly.pdbx_strand_id
1 'polypeptide(L)'
;MSNIRFDNSYCGGCVRGPRGPVGPTGATGPPGATGATGPAGADGATGSTGPAGATGVTGPAGATGVTGPAGATGATGATGATGPTGEVITETSGFAANTSQSLIAVVLGGTPVPLPNSQNLNNITVNGANTVFTIPSVGRYYISYNVNFTLALLIGARILVNNVPLTSSQRSPVVSVSSLSADVITNLNAGSTITLQLFGLLGAATLQSGQGAALTIIRIDDTLV
;
A
#
# COMPACT_ATOMS: atom_id res chain seq x y z
N MET A 1 -3.77 16.84 4.75
CA MET A 1 -3.20 16.68 3.39
C MET A 1 -1.78 17.22 3.45
N SER A 2 -0.78 16.38 3.71
CA SER A 2 0.61 16.82 3.76
C SER A 2 1.26 16.50 2.43
N ASN A 3 1.65 17.55 1.69
CA ASN A 3 2.36 17.45 0.43
C ASN A 3 3.77 16.91 0.69
N ILE A 4 4.09 15.76 0.10
CA ILE A 4 5.47 15.28 0.06
C ILE A 4 6.19 16.06 -1.04
N ARG A 5 7.10 16.97 -0.65
CA ARG A 5 8.14 17.47 -1.55
C ARG A 5 9.33 16.52 -1.45
N PHE A 6 9.66 15.87 -2.56
CA PHE A 6 10.95 15.19 -2.72
C PHE A 6 11.94 16.22 -3.26
N ASP A 7 12.80 16.76 -2.39
CA ASP A 7 13.91 17.58 -2.86
C ASP A 7 15.02 16.68 -3.37
N ASN A 8 15.45 16.96 -4.61
CA ASN A 8 16.43 16.19 -5.36
C ASN A 8 17.83 16.50 -4.81
N SER A 9 18.27 15.74 -3.82
CA SER A 9 19.65 15.80 -3.33
C SER A 9 20.08 14.40 -2.93
N TYR A 10 20.79 13.75 -3.86
CA TYR A 10 21.69 12.61 -3.68
C TYR A 10 21.33 11.65 -2.53
N CYS A 11 20.66 10.53 -2.86
CA CYS A 11 20.41 9.42 -1.95
C CYS A 11 21.71 8.75 -1.48
N GLY A 12 22.41 9.39 -0.53
CA GLY A 12 23.48 8.83 0.30
C GLY A 12 22.97 8.50 1.71
N GLY A 13 21.76 7.96 1.82
CA GLY A 13 21.15 7.60 3.10
C GLY A 13 19.64 7.76 3.09
N CYS A 14 18.92 6.80 2.53
CA CYS A 14 17.50 6.66 2.86
C CYS A 14 17.44 6.02 4.24
N VAL A 15 17.37 6.84 5.30
CA VAL A 15 17.17 6.34 6.66
C VAL A 15 15.75 5.80 6.75
N ARG A 16 15.65 4.50 7.02
CA ARG A 16 14.45 3.73 7.30
C ARG A 16 13.50 4.50 8.23
N GLY A 17 12.25 4.70 7.80
CA GLY A 17 11.17 5.08 8.73
C GLY A 17 10.87 3.90 9.67
N PRO A 18 10.72 4.12 10.99
CA PRO A 18 10.35 3.05 11.92
C PRO A 18 8.95 2.51 11.58
N ARG A 19 8.70 1.22 11.92
CA ARG A 19 7.38 0.57 11.82
C ARG A 19 6.30 1.49 12.40
N GLY A 20 5.28 1.80 11.61
CA GLY A 20 4.12 2.54 12.11
C GLY A 20 3.47 1.79 13.28
N PRO A 21 3.04 2.49 14.34
CA PRO A 21 2.43 1.84 15.50
C PRO A 21 1.18 1.04 15.09
N VAL A 22 0.92 -0.07 15.77
CA VAL A 22 -0.34 -0.82 15.63
C VAL A 22 -1.49 0.12 16.01
N GLY A 23 -2.52 0.22 15.16
CA GLY A 23 -3.69 1.02 15.46
C GLY A 23 -4.37 0.55 16.76
N PRO A 24 -4.96 1.47 17.57
CA PRO A 24 -5.55 1.11 18.85
C PRO A 24 -6.68 0.09 18.68
N THR A 25 -6.81 -0.84 19.63
CA THR A 25 -7.96 -1.76 19.70
C THR A 25 -9.25 -0.95 19.89
N GLY A 26 -10.28 -1.24 19.11
CA GLY A 26 -11.59 -0.59 19.24
C GLY A 26 -12.21 -0.81 20.63
N ALA A 27 -12.94 0.18 21.13
CA ALA A 27 -13.56 0.13 22.46
C ALA A 27 -14.57 -1.03 22.58
N THR A 28 -14.64 -1.65 23.76
CA THR A 28 -15.67 -2.66 24.07
C THR A 28 -17.06 -2.01 24.05
N GLY A 29 -18.01 -2.65 23.37
CA GLY A 29 -19.40 -2.18 23.33
C GLY A 29 -20.05 -2.13 24.73
N PRO A 30 -21.07 -1.28 24.95
CA PRO A 30 -21.74 -1.18 26.23
C PRO A 30 -22.44 -2.51 26.64
N PRO A 31 -22.61 -2.79 27.93
CA PRO A 31 -23.39 -3.94 28.40
C PRO A 31 -24.84 -3.92 27.86
N GLY A 32 -25.38 -5.09 27.54
CA GLY A 32 -26.80 -5.22 27.16
C GLY A 32 -27.75 -4.84 28.31
N ALA A 33 -28.93 -4.33 27.96
CA ALA A 33 -29.94 -3.91 28.95
C ALA A 33 -30.43 -5.09 29.80
N THR A 34 -30.67 -4.85 31.09
CA THR A 34 -31.30 -5.83 32.00
C THR A 34 -32.74 -6.09 31.57
N GLY A 35 -33.12 -7.37 31.45
CA GLY A 35 -34.50 -7.75 31.13
C GLY A 35 -35.50 -7.29 32.20
N ALA A 36 -36.75 -7.01 31.78
CA ALA A 36 -37.82 -6.56 32.68
C ALA A 36 -38.16 -7.63 33.74
N THR A 37 -38.50 -7.18 34.96
CA THR A 37 -39.00 -8.04 36.04
C THR A 37 -40.30 -8.72 35.61
N GLY A 38 -40.42 -10.03 35.81
CA GLY A 38 -41.64 -10.78 35.48
C GLY A 38 -42.87 -10.30 36.27
N PRO A 39 -44.10 -10.53 35.76
CA PRO A 39 -45.33 -10.14 36.44
C PRO A 39 -45.48 -10.85 37.81
N ALA A 40 -46.18 -10.20 38.75
CA ALA A 40 -46.54 -10.82 40.02
C ALA A 40 -47.44 -12.06 39.78
N GLY A 41 -47.25 -13.12 40.58
CA GLY A 41 -48.09 -14.31 40.52
C GLY A 41 -49.55 -14.02 40.90
N ALA A 42 -50.49 -14.82 40.38
CA ALA A 42 -51.91 -14.69 40.69
C ALA A 42 -52.20 -15.00 42.17
N ASP A 43 -53.17 -14.31 42.76
CA ASP A 43 -53.64 -14.55 44.13
C ASP A 43 -54.18 -15.98 44.28
N GLY A 44 -53.82 -16.65 45.37
CA GLY A 44 -54.24 -18.03 45.66
C GLY A 44 -55.76 -18.16 45.88
N ALA A 45 -56.33 -19.29 45.50
CA ALA A 45 -57.76 -19.56 45.65
C ALA A 45 -58.21 -19.49 47.12
N THR A 46 -59.26 -18.73 47.40
CA THR A 46 -59.88 -18.68 48.73
C THR A 46 -60.49 -20.05 49.06
N GLY A 47 -60.15 -20.61 50.23
CA GLY A 47 -60.64 -21.92 50.66
C GLY A 47 -62.17 -21.97 50.78
N SER A 48 -62.78 -23.09 50.40
CA SER A 48 -64.22 -23.32 50.46
C SER A 48 -64.75 -23.26 51.90
N THR A 49 -65.90 -22.60 52.09
CA THR A 49 -66.61 -22.56 53.38
C THR A 49 -67.15 -23.95 53.74
N GLY A 50 -66.79 -24.47 54.91
CA GLY A 50 -67.31 -25.76 55.41
C GLY A 50 -68.77 -25.67 55.88
N PRO A 51 -69.53 -26.80 55.92
CA PRO A 51 -70.92 -26.81 56.36
C PRO A 51 -71.05 -26.42 57.85
N ALA A 52 -72.15 -25.77 58.20
CA ALA A 52 -72.37 -25.20 59.53
C ALA A 52 -72.48 -26.28 60.63
N GLY A 53 -71.53 -26.29 61.57
CA GLY A 53 -71.56 -27.08 62.79
C GLY A 53 -70.33 -26.84 63.67
N ALA A 54 -70.55 -26.58 64.97
CA ALA A 54 -69.58 -26.40 66.07
C ALA A 54 -68.25 -25.70 65.72
N THR A 55 -68.18 -24.38 65.96
CA THR A 55 -66.97 -23.52 65.97
C THR A 55 -65.73 -24.15 65.29
N GLY A 56 -65.74 -24.13 63.96
CA GLY A 56 -64.66 -24.66 63.13
C GLY A 56 -63.39 -23.81 63.25
N VAL A 57 -62.24 -24.49 63.29
CA VAL A 57 -60.90 -23.88 63.19
C VAL A 57 -60.81 -23.00 61.93
N THR A 58 -60.24 -21.80 62.07
CA THR A 58 -59.90 -20.95 60.93
C THR A 58 -59.01 -21.74 59.97
N GLY A 59 -59.43 -21.87 58.71
CA GLY A 59 -58.64 -22.54 57.68
C GLY A 59 -57.27 -21.87 57.50
N PRO A 60 -56.21 -22.61 57.12
CA PRO A 60 -54.87 -22.05 56.96
C PRO A 60 -54.87 -20.93 55.90
N ALA A 61 -54.04 -19.91 56.11
CA ALA A 61 -53.84 -18.84 55.13
C ALA A 61 -53.38 -19.44 53.79
N GLY A 62 -53.96 -18.95 52.68
CA GLY A 62 -53.57 -19.38 51.33
C GLY A 62 -52.09 -19.10 51.07
N ALA A 63 -51.43 -20.00 50.35
CA ALA A 63 -50.00 -19.87 50.04
C ALA A 63 -49.73 -18.59 49.23
N THR A 64 -48.71 -17.83 49.63
CA THR A 64 -48.23 -16.66 48.89
C THR A 64 -47.70 -17.10 47.51
N GLY A 65 -48.14 -16.44 46.44
CA GLY A 65 -47.70 -16.75 45.07
C GLY A 65 -46.18 -16.61 44.90
N VAL A 66 -45.59 -17.48 44.07
CA VAL A 66 -44.14 -17.50 43.81
C VAL A 66 -43.71 -16.26 43.02
N THR A 67 -42.59 -15.63 43.41
CA THR A 67 -41.97 -14.56 42.62
C THR A 67 -41.48 -15.13 41.29
N GLY A 68 -41.84 -14.49 40.17
CA GLY A 68 -41.39 -14.90 38.83
C GLY A 68 -39.87 -14.84 38.69
N PRO A 69 -39.27 -15.64 37.77
CA PRO A 69 -37.82 -15.68 37.59
C PRO A 69 -37.26 -14.34 37.12
N ALA A 70 -36.03 -14.02 37.54
CA ALA A 70 -35.31 -12.83 37.10
C ALA A 70 -35.08 -12.86 35.56
N GLY A 71 -35.24 -11.70 34.91
CA GLY A 71 -34.97 -11.56 33.47
C GLY A 71 -33.51 -11.87 33.13
N ALA A 72 -33.27 -12.45 31.95
CA ALA A 72 -31.92 -12.80 31.50
C ALA A 72 -31.02 -11.56 31.35
N THR A 73 -29.75 -11.67 31.75
CA THR A 73 -28.74 -10.63 31.54
C THR A 73 -28.40 -10.53 30.05
N GLY A 74 -28.44 -9.31 29.50
CA GLY A 74 -28.08 -9.07 28.09
C GLY A 74 -26.62 -9.41 27.79
N ALA A 75 -26.33 -9.87 26.57
CA ALA A 75 -24.98 -10.24 26.14
C ALA A 75 -24.03 -9.03 26.15
N THR A 76 -22.77 -9.27 26.54
CA THR A 76 -21.71 -8.26 26.47
C THR A 76 -21.43 -7.88 25.01
N GLY A 77 -21.31 -6.58 24.73
CA GLY A 77 -20.99 -6.10 23.38
C GLY A 77 -19.65 -6.63 22.87
N ALA A 78 -19.56 -6.92 21.56
CA ALA A 78 -18.34 -7.43 20.94
C ALA A 78 -17.16 -6.44 21.10
N THR A 79 -15.97 -6.97 21.32
CA THR A 79 -14.72 -6.19 21.29
C THR A 79 -14.50 -5.61 19.90
N GLY A 80 -14.16 -4.33 19.81
CA GLY A 80 -13.87 -3.68 18.52
C GLY A 80 -12.64 -4.28 17.83
N ALA A 81 -12.62 -4.25 16.50
CA ALA A 81 -11.51 -4.77 15.70
C ALA A 81 -10.19 -4.06 16.06
N THR A 82 -9.09 -4.80 16.04
CA THR A 82 -7.74 -4.24 16.12
C THR A 82 -7.49 -3.33 14.92
N GLY A 83 -6.94 -2.13 15.14
CA GLY A 83 -6.60 -1.22 14.04
C GLY A 83 -5.53 -1.80 13.09
N PRO A 84 -5.42 -1.28 11.86
CA PRO A 84 -4.43 -1.76 10.90
C PRO A 84 -3.02 -1.68 11.47
N THR A 85 -2.19 -2.69 11.18
CA THR A 85 -0.76 -2.65 11.49
C THR A 85 -0.09 -1.62 10.57
N GLY A 86 0.80 -0.78 11.10
CA GLY A 86 1.59 0.13 10.27
C GLY A 86 2.35 -0.62 9.18
N GLU A 87 2.23 -0.11 7.94
CA GLU A 87 2.76 -0.67 6.70
C GLU A 87 4.27 -0.93 6.79
N VAL A 88 4.72 -2.12 6.38
CA VAL A 88 6.14 -2.43 6.22
C VAL A 88 6.45 -2.30 4.74
N ILE A 89 6.85 -1.11 4.33
CA ILE A 89 7.38 -0.88 2.99
C ILE A 89 8.63 -1.75 2.84
N THR A 90 8.52 -2.86 2.12
CA THR A 90 9.70 -3.58 1.66
C THR A 90 10.17 -2.82 0.42
N GLU A 91 10.97 -1.78 0.66
CA GLU A 91 11.52 -0.86 -0.34
C GLU A 91 12.18 -1.63 -1.49
N THR A 92 11.43 -2.01 -2.52
CA THR A 92 12.03 -2.49 -3.76
C THR A 92 12.40 -1.26 -4.56
N SER A 93 13.64 -0.78 -4.38
CA SER A 93 14.16 0.41 -5.02
C SER A 93 15.41 0.11 -5.85
N GLY A 94 15.50 0.73 -7.02
CA GLY A 94 16.55 0.53 -7.99
C GLY A 94 16.98 1.90 -8.50
N PHE A 95 18.20 2.32 -8.19
CA PHE A 95 18.83 3.49 -8.76
C PHE A 95 20.03 3.05 -9.59
N ALA A 96 20.19 3.67 -10.75
CA ALA A 96 21.20 3.32 -11.70
C ALA A 96 21.72 4.57 -12.41
N ALA A 97 23.04 4.76 -12.53
CA ALA A 97 23.58 5.90 -13.26
C ALA A 97 24.73 5.55 -14.22
N ASN A 98 24.85 6.31 -15.30
CA ASN A 98 26.05 6.35 -16.14
C ASN A 98 26.79 7.66 -15.86
N THR A 99 28.06 7.55 -15.49
CA THR A 99 28.91 8.71 -15.24
C THR A 99 30.14 8.83 -16.13
N SER A 100 30.21 7.99 -17.16
CA SER A 100 31.42 7.75 -17.96
C SER A 100 31.47 8.55 -19.26
N GLN A 101 30.74 9.66 -19.39
CA GLN A 101 30.69 10.48 -20.62
C GLN A 101 30.50 9.66 -21.91
N SER A 102 29.66 8.64 -21.86
CA SER A 102 29.57 7.66 -22.95
C SER A 102 29.01 8.29 -24.23
N LEU A 103 29.64 7.99 -25.36
CA LEU A 103 29.07 8.22 -26.68
C LEU A 103 28.10 7.09 -27.02
N ILE A 104 26.86 7.43 -27.34
CA ILE A 104 25.79 6.49 -27.69
C ILE A 104 25.36 6.78 -29.13
N ALA A 105 25.58 5.83 -30.02
CA ALA A 105 25.01 5.85 -31.36
C ALA A 105 23.52 5.51 -31.27
N VAL A 106 22.65 6.42 -31.71
CA VAL A 106 21.20 6.27 -31.67
C VAL A 106 20.70 5.88 -33.05
N VAL A 107 20.09 4.71 -33.14
CA VAL A 107 19.51 4.17 -34.39
C VAL A 107 17.99 4.23 -34.37
N LEU A 108 17.35 3.99 -35.52
CA LEU A 108 15.90 4.08 -35.70
C LEU A 108 15.10 3.17 -34.75
N GLY A 109 15.62 1.97 -34.43
CA GLY A 109 15.04 1.05 -33.46
C GLY A 109 15.27 1.43 -31.98
N GLY A 110 16.06 2.49 -31.77
CA GLY A 110 16.54 2.96 -30.48
C GLY A 110 17.69 2.12 -29.91
N THR A 111 18.49 2.76 -29.05
CA THR A 111 19.68 2.18 -28.44
C THR A 111 19.50 2.20 -26.92
N PRO A 112 19.59 1.04 -26.23
CA PRO A 112 19.59 0.99 -24.77
C PRO A 112 20.74 1.81 -24.18
N VAL A 113 20.46 2.53 -23.11
CA VAL A 113 21.46 3.31 -22.38
C VAL A 113 22.14 2.41 -21.35
N PRO A 114 23.45 2.15 -21.43
CA PRO A 114 24.16 1.38 -20.41
C PRO A 114 24.27 2.21 -19.13
N LEU A 115 23.86 1.63 -17.99
CA LEU A 115 23.96 2.25 -16.67
C LEU A 115 24.86 1.37 -15.76
N PRO A 116 26.20 1.37 -15.91
CA PRO A 116 27.08 0.49 -15.12
C PRO A 116 27.56 1.09 -13.79
N ASN A 117 27.48 2.40 -13.58
CA ASN A 117 28.04 3.06 -12.38
C ASN A 117 26.95 3.32 -11.33
N SER A 118 27.34 3.45 -10.06
CA SER A 118 26.46 3.88 -8.96
C SER A 118 25.11 3.17 -8.88
N GLN A 119 25.08 1.86 -9.11
CA GLN A 119 23.87 1.05 -9.02
C GLN A 119 23.52 0.79 -7.55
N ASN A 120 22.30 1.10 -7.13
CA ASN A 120 21.67 0.58 -5.93
C ASN A 120 20.47 -0.24 -6.40
N LEU A 121 20.45 -1.53 -6.11
CA LEU A 121 19.56 -2.48 -6.79
C LEU A 121 18.69 -3.24 -5.80
N ASN A 122 18.20 -2.57 -4.75
CA ASN A 122 17.45 -3.21 -3.69
C ASN A 122 16.31 -4.08 -4.24
N ASN A 123 16.58 -5.40 -4.26
CA ASN A 123 15.79 -6.48 -4.84
C ASN A 123 15.55 -6.43 -6.37
N ILE A 124 16.03 -5.41 -7.10
CA ILE A 124 15.92 -5.34 -8.56
C ILE A 124 17.13 -6.02 -9.21
N THR A 125 16.90 -7.01 -10.07
CA THR A 125 18.02 -7.74 -10.70
C THR A 125 18.43 -7.07 -12.00
N VAL A 126 19.71 -6.75 -12.16
CA VAL A 126 20.26 -6.23 -13.41
C VAL A 126 20.76 -7.37 -14.28
N ASN A 127 20.32 -7.40 -15.54
CA ASN A 127 20.67 -8.44 -16.51
C ASN A 127 21.57 -7.87 -17.63
N GLY A 128 22.44 -8.72 -18.18
CA GLY A 128 23.25 -8.41 -19.35
C GLY A 128 24.27 -7.29 -19.12
N ALA A 129 24.37 -6.36 -20.08
CA ALA A 129 25.32 -5.24 -20.07
C ALA A 129 24.87 -4.03 -19.22
N ASN A 130 24.17 -4.25 -18.10
CA ASN A 130 23.60 -3.21 -17.24
C ASN A 130 22.61 -2.26 -17.95
N THR A 131 21.80 -2.80 -18.84
CA THR A 131 20.77 -2.07 -19.62
C THR A 131 19.34 -2.53 -19.32
N VAL A 132 19.19 -3.65 -18.60
CA VAL A 132 17.90 -4.30 -18.35
C VAL A 132 17.75 -4.56 -16.85
N PHE A 133 16.66 -4.06 -16.28
CA PHE A 133 16.34 -4.18 -14.85
C PHE A 133 15.09 -5.04 -14.67
N THR A 134 15.16 -6.06 -13.83
CA THR A 134 14.08 -7.02 -13.63
C THR A 134 13.37 -6.75 -12.32
N ILE A 135 12.05 -6.60 -12.41
CA ILE A 135 11.18 -6.33 -11.27
C ILE A 135 10.99 -7.61 -10.45
N PRO A 136 11.21 -7.58 -9.12
CA PRO A 136 11.15 -8.80 -8.31
C PRO A 136 9.74 -9.22 -7.89
N SER A 137 8.78 -8.29 -7.86
CA SER A 137 7.43 -8.55 -7.34
C SER A 137 6.37 -7.78 -8.10
N VAL A 138 5.14 -8.28 -8.10
CA VAL A 138 4.01 -7.54 -8.64
C VAL A 138 3.71 -6.32 -7.76
N GLY A 139 3.40 -5.18 -8.37
CA GLY A 139 3.05 -3.97 -7.64
C GLY A 139 2.95 -2.74 -8.52
N ARG A 140 2.67 -1.60 -7.90
CA ARG A 140 2.75 -0.29 -8.54
C ARG A 140 4.12 0.31 -8.31
N TYR A 141 4.70 0.86 -9.35
CA TYR A 141 6.06 1.38 -9.36
C TYR A 141 6.07 2.83 -9.85
N TYR A 142 6.82 3.66 -9.16
CA TYR A 142 7.30 4.94 -9.64
C TYR A 142 8.62 4.73 -10.38
N ILE A 143 8.72 5.23 -11.61
CA ILE A 143 9.91 5.13 -12.44
C ILE A 143 10.24 6.51 -12.97
N SER A 144 11.49 6.93 -12.80
CA SER A 144 11.99 8.20 -13.29
C SER A 144 13.30 8.00 -14.03
N TYR A 145 13.53 8.78 -15.08
CA TYR A 145 14.85 8.87 -15.70
C TYR A 145 15.26 10.31 -15.94
N ASN A 146 16.57 10.52 -15.96
CA ASN A 146 17.19 11.77 -16.38
C ASN A 146 18.40 11.43 -17.25
N VAL A 147 18.49 11.99 -18.45
CA VAL A 147 19.64 11.87 -19.33
C VAL A 147 20.15 13.26 -19.67
N ASN A 148 21.40 13.54 -19.37
CA ASN A 148 22.09 14.80 -19.62
C ASN A 148 23.12 14.62 -20.73
N PHE A 149 23.12 15.54 -21.69
CA PHE A 149 23.96 15.48 -22.88
C PHE A 149 24.91 16.66 -22.93
N THR A 150 26.15 16.39 -23.33
CA THR A 150 27.07 17.43 -23.81
C THR A 150 26.77 17.78 -25.27
N LEU A 151 26.43 16.77 -26.08
CA LEU A 151 26.02 16.93 -27.47
C LEU A 151 24.94 15.91 -27.80
N ALA A 152 23.84 16.38 -28.39
CA ALA A 152 22.70 15.55 -28.75
C ALA A 152 21.86 16.23 -29.83
N LEU A 153 21.64 15.55 -30.95
CA LEU A 153 20.86 16.07 -32.07
C LEU A 153 19.79 15.07 -32.49
N LEU A 154 18.53 15.52 -32.53
CA LEU A 154 17.39 14.75 -33.02
C LEU A 154 17.22 13.41 -32.27
N ILE A 155 17.37 13.47 -30.95
CA ILE A 155 17.22 12.31 -30.07
C ILE A 155 16.03 12.50 -29.13
N GLY A 156 15.32 11.41 -28.89
CA GLY A 156 14.30 11.25 -27.87
C GLY A 156 14.73 10.18 -26.87
N ALA A 157 13.98 10.07 -25.78
CA ALA A 157 14.21 9.08 -24.74
C ALA A 157 12.89 8.45 -24.30
N ARG A 158 12.93 7.19 -23.89
CA ARG A 158 11.76 6.45 -23.41
C ARG A 158 12.19 5.28 -22.54
N ILE A 159 11.26 4.82 -21.70
CA ILE A 159 11.36 3.55 -20.98
C ILE A 159 10.63 2.48 -21.78
N LEU A 160 11.20 1.28 -21.84
CA LEU A 160 10.55 0.09 -22.35
C LEU A 160 10.25 -0.84 -21.18
N VAL A 161 9.03 -1.38 -21.16
CA VAL A 161 8.62 -2.46 -20.28
C VAL A 161 8.47 -3.70 -21.14
N ASN A 162 9.22 -4.77 -20.88
CA ASN A 162 9.19 -5.99 -21.70
C ASN A 162 9.38 -5.69 -23.19
N ASN A 163 10.33 -4.80 -23.52
CA ASN A 163 10.61 -4.30 -24.87
C ASN A 163 9.48 -3.49 -25.54
N VAL A 164 8.40 -3.18 -24.83
CA VAL A 164 7.32 -2.32 -25.32
C VAL A 164 7.48 -0.90 -24.78
N PRO A 165 7.46 0.14 -25.63
CA PRO A 165 7.51 1.54 -25.18
C PRO A 165 6.41 1.88 -24.18
N LEU A 166 6.81 2.46 -23.04
CA LEU A 166 5.88 3.04 -22.08
C LEU A 166 5.57 4.47 -22.51
N THR A 167 4.44 4.69 -23.18
CA THR A 167 4.10 5.97 -23.83
C THR A 167 4.20 7.18 -22.91
N SER A 168 3.84 7.04 -21.64
CA SER A 168 3.92 8.13 -20.64
C SER A 168 5.35 8.56 -20.33
N SER A 169 6.35 7.72 -20.61
CA SER A 169 7.77 8.06 -20.45
C SER A 169 8.39 8.72 -21.69
N GLN A 170 7.68 8.75 -22.82
CA GLN A 170 8.30 9.08 -24.10
C GLN A 170 8.50 10.59 -24.26
N ARG A 171 9.75 10.98 -24.54
CA ARG A 171 10.10 12.30 -25.04
C ARG A 171 10.46 12.19 -26.51
N SER A 172 9.70 12.90 -27.35
CA SER A 172 9.91 12.91 -28.79
C SER A 172 11.30 13.44 -29.16
N PRO A 173 11.85 13.03 -30.31
CA PRO A 173 13.12 13.55 -30.78
C PRO A 173 13.10 15.06 -30.98
N VAL A 174 14.10 15.75 -30.46
CA VAL A 174 14.26 17.21 -30.57
C VAL A 174 15.65 17.55 -31.10
N VAL A 175 15.73 18.57 -31.94
CA VAL A 175 16.99 19.12 -32.46
C VAL A 175 17.67 19.92 -31.35
N SER A 176 18.86 19.50 -30.92
CA SER A 176 19.66 20.16 -29.88
C SER A 176 18.99 20.16 -28.50
N VAL A 177 19.25 19.11 -27.70
CA VAL A 177 18.77 18.99 -26.31
C VAL A 177 19.93 18.83 -25.34
N SER A 178 19.86 19.51 -24.20
CA SER A 178 20.83 19.36 -23.11
C SER A 178 20.42 18.26 -22.12
N SER A 179 19.11 17.98 -21.99
CA SER A 179 18.64 16.88 -21.15
C SER A 179 17.26 16.37 -21.56
N LEU A 180 16.95 15.14 -21.15
CA LEU A 180 15.63 14.51 -21.28
C LEU A 180 15.28 13.80 -19.97
N SER A 181 14.08 14.05 -19.46
CA SER A 181 13.56 13.39 -18.26
C SER A 181 12.08 13.09 -18.35
N ALA A 182 11.65 12.07 -17.63
CA ALA A 182 10.24 11.76 -17.41
C ALA A 182 10.05 11.00 -16.10
N ASP A 183 8.87 11.17 -15.51
CA ASP A 183 8.38 10.46 -14.34
C ASP A 183 7.11 9.70 -14.71
N VAL A 184 7.01 8.44 -14.28
CA VAL A 184 5.88 7.59 -14.58
C VAL A 184 5.51 6.75 -13.37
N ILE A 185 4.21 6.56 -13.18
CA ILE A 185 3.66 5.55 -12.26
C ILE A 185 2.95 4.49 -13.09
N THR A 186 3.28 3.22 -12.87
CA THR A 186 2.66 2.11 -13.60
C THR A 186 2.65 0.81 -12.79
N ASN A 187 1.74 -0.10 -13.13
CA ASN A 187 1.65 -1.43 -12.53
C ASN A 187 2.55 -2.40 -13.30
N LEU A 188 3.38 -3.14 -12.57
CA LEU A 188 4.30 -4.13 -13.15
C LEU A 188 4.11 -5.47 -12.48
N ASN A 189 4.28 -6.54 -13.26
CA ASN A 189 4.34 -7.90 -12.78
C ASN A 189 5.76 -8.25 -12.34
N ALA A 190 5.88 -9.25 -11.48
CA ALA A 190 7.18 -9.87 -11.21
C ALA A 190 7.79 -10.41 -12.51
N GLY A 191 9.09 -10.22 -12.70
CA GLY A 191 9.81 -10.58 -13.91
C GLY A 191 9.72 -9.56 -15.05
N SER A 192 8.91 -8.50 -14.94
CA SER A 192 8.91 -7.43 -15.95
C SER A 192 10.31 -6.81 -16.09
N THR A 193 10.74 -6.56 -17.32
CA THR A 193 12.02 -5.95 -17.63
C THR A 193 11.86 -4.47 -17.97
N ILE A 194 12.70 -3.63 -17.39
CA ILE A 194 12.77 -2.18 -17.63
C ILE A 194 14.06 -1.86 -18.38
N THR A 195 13.96 -1.08 -19.45
CA THR A 195 15.12 -0.59 -20.21
C THR A 195 14.94 0.90 -20.53
N LEU A 196 15.94 1.71 -20.22
CA LEU A 196 16.05 3.09 -20.69
C LEU A 196 16.63 3.09 -22.11
N GLN A 197 15.96 3.72 -23.07
CA GLN A 197 16.35 3.73 -24.47
C GLN A 197 16.32 5.15 -25.06
N LEU A 198 17.36 5.49 -25.82
CA LEU A 198 17.37 6.66 -26.71
C LEU A 198 16.89 6.25 -28.10
N PHE A 199 16.16 7.11 -28.81
CA PHE A 199 15.66 6.81 -30.17
C PHE A 199 15.63 8.07 -31.05
N GLY A 200 15.63 7.90 -32.38
CA GLY A 200 15.66 9.02 -33.34
C GLY A 200 15.98 8.58 -34.77
N LEU A 201 16.01 9.52 -35.72
CA LEU A 201 16.16 9.28 -37.18
C LEU A 201 17.63 9.05 -37.61
N LEU A 202 18.45 8.43 -36.75
CA LEU A 202 19.93 8.39 -36.76
C LEU A 202 20.56 9.63 -36.11
N GLY A 203 21.13 9.46 -34.92
CA GLY A 203 21.79 10.50 -34.15
C GLY A 203 22.93 9.96 -33.31
N ALA A 204 23.70 10.85 -32.71
CA ALA A 204 24.67 10.52 -31.68
C ALA A 204 24.40 11.37 -30.45
N ALA A 205 24.53 10.76 -29.28
CA ALA A 205 24.37 11.41 -28.00
C ALA A 205 25.65 11.19 -27.18
N THR A 206 26.30 12.27 -26.77
CA THR A 206 27.41 12.21 -25.82
C THR A 206 26.88 12.60 -24.46
N LEU A 207 26.92 11.67 -23.50
CA LEU A 207 26.49 11.94 -22.13
C LEU A 207 27.43 12.93 -21.42
N GLN A 208 26.88 13.75 -20.52
CA GLN A 208 27.66 14.70 -19.72
C GLN A 208 28.63 14.00 -18.75
N SER A 209 29.70 14.68 -18.34
CA SER A 209 30.53 14.25 -17.19
C SER A 209 29.73 14.35 -15.90
N GLY A 210 29.94 13.41 -14.98
CA GLY A 210 29.12 13.33 -13.77
C GLY A 210 27.88 12.49 -14.05
N GLN A 211 26.66 12.92 -13.70
CA GLN A 211 25.46 12.11 -13.93
C GLN A 211 24.93 12.25 -15.37
N GLY A 212 25.56 11.52 -16.29
CA GLY A 212 25.20 11.51 -17.71
C GLY A 212 23.84 10.86 -17.98
N ALA A 213 23.53 9.75 -17.34
CA ALA A 213 22.19 9.16 -17.35
C ALA A 213 21.85 8.59 -15.98
N ALA A 214 20.59 8.62 -15.59
CA ALA A 214 20.09 8.06 -14.34
C ALA A 214 18.70 7.43 -14.55
N LEU A 215 18.44 6.32 -13.86
CA LEU A 215 17.16 5.63 -13.79
C LEU A 215 16.86 5.31 -12.32
N THR A 216 15.66 5.62 -11.89
CA THR A 216 15.13 5.35 -10.56
C THR A 216 13.86 4.53 -10.70
N ILE A 217 13.74 3.44 -9.93
CA ILE A 217 12.60 2.53 -9.89
C ILE A 217 12.26 2.34 -8.41
N ILE A 218 11.05 2.65 -7.99
CA ILE A 218 10.62 2.52 -6.59
C ILE A 218 9.25 1.88 -6.57
N ARG A 219 9.07 0.80 -5.80
CA ARG A 219 7.74 0.25 -5.53
C ARG A 219 6.99 1.17 -4.57
N ILE A 220 5.76 1.54 -4.90
CA ILE A 220 4.95 2.50 -4.14
C ILE A 220 3.65 1.92 -3.56
N ASP A 221 3.41 0.61 -3.72
CA ASP A 221 2.24 -0.09 -3.19
C ASP A 221 2.59 -1.41 -2.50
N ASP A 222 2.04 -1.62 -1.30
CA ASP A 222 1.75 -2.93 -0.73
C ASP A 222 0.30 -3.29 -1.09
N THR A 223 0.09 -4.28 -1.96
CA THR A 223 -1.26 -4.84 -2.13
C THR A 223 -1.64 -5.58 -0.86
N LEU A 224 -2.58 -5.00 -0.10
CA LEU A 224 -3.42 -5.70 0.86
C LEU A 224 -3.98 -6.95 0.17
N VAL A 225 -3.52 -8.12 0.60
CA VAL A 225 -4.17 -9.42 0.35
C VAL A 225 -4.49 -9.99 1.72
#